data_AF-A0A1Y3NA42-F1
#
_entry.id   AF-A0A1Y3NA42-F1
#
_cell.length_a   1.000
_cell.length_b   1.000
_cell.length_c   1.000
_cell.angle_alpha   90.00
_cell.angle_beta   90.00
_cell.angle_gamma   90.00
#
_symmetry.space_group_name_H-M   'P 1'
#
loop_
_entity.id
_entity.type
_entity.pdbx_description
1 polymer ?
#
loop_
_entity_poly.entity_id
_entity_poly.type
_entity_poly.pdbx_seq_one_letter_code
_entity_poly.pdbx_strand_id
1 'polypeptide(L)'
;MKTYFFIKSNDDLIESFDGIRGNFIYLLDGSKMSINALLEDNSTVSVTIFTENLEIAGRCFQHLITILEPPEISVVLRNFPGEKQKLIDILANIEEYNVNRMKLTSEIATLSDQLVKFFILAEDSKEINDIQNLRKGYHAINNLNYDIFLEYSKRASNHEQLVNSLKEVNKIIHKAANLRGKV
;
A
#
# COMPACT_ATOMS: atom_id res chain seq x y z
N MET A 1 10.74 -3.30 20.66
CA MET A 1 10.94 -1.85 20.51
C MET A 1 10.02 -1.17 21.52
N LYS A 2 10.56 -0.70 22.65
CA LYS A 2 9.76 -0.11 23.73
C LYS A 2 9.32 1.28 23.28
N THR A 3 8.01 1.50 23.14
CA THR A 3 7.45 2.82 22.88
C THR A 3 7.50 3.58 24.20
N TYR A 4 8.45 4.51 24.34
CA TYR A 4 8.55 5.36 25.52
C TYR A 4 7.58 6.54 25.34
N PHE A 5 6.57 6.61 26.20
CA PHE A 5 5.75 7.81 26.37
C PHE A 5 6.31 8.58 27.57
N PHE A 6 6.87 9.77 27.34
CA PHE A 6 7.24 10.67 28.43
C PHE A 6 6.08 11.61 28.70
N ILE A 7 5.54 11.54 29.91
CA ILE A 7 4.57 12.51 30.44
C ILE A 7 5.35 13.79 30.73
N LYS A 8 5.06 14.86 29.99
CA LYS A 8 5.72 16.17 30.15
C LYS A 8 4.90 16.99 31.14
N SER A 9 5.37 17.08 32.39
CA SER A 9 4.73 17.84 33.48
C SER A 9 3.34 17.33 33.91
N ASN A 10 3.07 17.39 35.21
CA ASN A 10 1.80 17.02 35.86
C ASN A 10 0.59 17.89 35.47
N ASP A 11 0.71 18.76 34.46
CA ASP A 11 -0.35 19.70 34.03
C ASP A 11 -1.27 19.15 32.93
N ASP A 12 -0.88 18.06 32.26
CA ASP A 12 -1.66 17.48 31.13
C ASP A 12 -2.64 16.38 31.58
N LEU A 13 -2.65 16.02 32.87
CA LEU A 13 -3.59 15.08 33.48
C LEU A 13 -4.61 15.87 34.30
N ILE A 14 -5.79 16.09 33.74
CA ILE A 14 -6.92 16.63 34.49
C ILE A 14 -7.68 15.42 35.05
N GLU A 15 -7.44 15.10 36.32
CA GLU A 15 -8.29 14.18 37.07
C GLU A 15 -9.56 14.93 37.51
N SER A 16 -10.62 14.76 36.73
CA SER A 16 -11.98 15.11 37.17
C SER A 16 -12.61 13.92 37.87
N PHE A 17 -13.48 14.14 38.85
CA PHE A 17 -14.12 13.08 39.67
C PHE A 17 -14.85 11.96 38.88
N ASP A 18 -15.11 12.14 37.58
CA ASP A 18 -15.79 11.18 36.69
C ASP A 18 -14.90 10.57 35.58
N GLY A 19 -13.60 10.91 35.49
CA GLY A 19 -12.76 10.36 34.42
C GLY A 19 -11.34 10.88 34.33
N ILE A 20 -10.52 10.15 33.56
CA ILE A 20 -9.11 10.43 33.30
C ILE A 20 -8.95 10.91 31.86
N ARG A 21 -8.33 12.07 31.68
CA ARG A 21 -7.92 12.59 30.37
C ARG A 21 -6.41 12.80 30.34
N GLY A 22 -5.76 12.22 29.33
CA GLY A 22 -4.35 12.43 29.04
C GLY A 22 -4.13 12.91 27.61
N ASN A 23 -3.34 13.96 27.46
CA ASN A 23 -2.86 14.43 26.15
C ASN A 23 -1.42 13.95 25.93
N PHE A 24 -1.14 13.45 24.73
CA PHE A 24 0.13 12.85 24.36
C PHE A 24 0.58 13.40 23.02
N ILE A 25 1.90 13.43 22.82
CA ILE A 25 2.53 13.78 21.55
C ILE A 25 3.41 12.60 21.15
N TYR A 26 3.22 12.07 19.96
CA TYR A 26 4.08 11.02 19.42
C TYR A 26 5.39 11.64 18.92
N LEU A 27 6.51 11.19 19.49
CA LEU A 27 7.80 11.84 19.29
C LEU A 27 8.39 11.64 17.88
N LEU A 28 7.92 10.65 17.13
CA LEU A 28 8.45 10.33 15.79
C LEU A 28 7.83 11.17 14.69
N ASP A 29 6.52 11.48 14.77
CA ASP A 29 5.82 12.29 13.75
C ASP A 29 5.27 13.63 14.29
N GLY A 30 5.35 13.87 15.60
CA GLY A 30 4.78 15.06 16.25
C GLY A 30 3.25 15.07 16.37
N SER A 31 2.58 13.98 16.00
CA SER A 31 1.12 13.85 16.05
C SER A 31 0.62 13.90 17.48
N LYS A 32 -0.50 14.58 17.67
CA LYS A 32 -1.17 14.70 18.96
C LYS A 32 -2.17 13.56 19.12
N MET A 33 -2.24 13.04 20.32
CA MET A 33 -3.17 12.00 20.71
C MET A 33 -3.80 12.38 22.04
N SER A 34 -5.10 12.20 22.19
CA SER A 34 -5.78 12.36 23.47
C SER A 34 -6.49 11.06 23.83
N ILE A 35 -6.32 10.61 25.06
CA ILE A 35 -7.05 9.45 25.61
C ILE A 35 -7.96 9.97 26.70
N ASN A 36 -9.25 9.70 26.56
CA ASN A 36 -10.25 10.01 27.56
C ASN A 36 -10.87 8.70 28.04
N ALA A 37 -10.83 8.44 29.34
CA ALA A 37 -11.52 7.33 29.98
C ALA A 37 -12.60 7.90 30.90
N LEU A 38 -13.85 7.50 30.68
CA LEU A 38 -15.01 7.89 31.47
C LEU A 38 -15.60 6.64 32.15
N LEU A 39 -16.01 6.78 33.40
CA LEU A 39 -16.81 5.78 34.10
C LEU A 39 -18.29 6.11 33.86
N GLU A 40 -18.99 5.26 33.13
CA GLU A 40 -20.43 5.44 32.88
C GLU A 40 -21.29 4.80 33.98
N ASP A 41 -20.85 3.66 34.55
CA ASP A 41 -21.45 3.00 35.71
C ASP A 41 -20.36 2.24 36.51
N ASN A 42 -20.64 1.80 37.75
CA ASN A 42 -19.72 1.12 38.68
C ASN A 42 -18.93 -0.09 38.12
N SER A 43 -19.19 -0.54 36.88
CA SER A 43 -18.51 -1.66 36.22
C SER A 43 -18.15 -1.43 34.75
N THR A 44 -18.47 -0.29 34.14
CA THR A 44 -18.22 -0.02 32.71
C THR A 44 -17.34 1.21 32.52
N VAL A 45 -16.24 1.01 31.79
CA VAL A 45 -15.28 2.08 31.44
C VAL A 45 -15.35 2.31 29.93
N SER A 46 -15.72 3.52 29.51
CA SER A 46 -15.67 3.92 28.12
C SER A 46 -14.34 4.65 27.85
N VAL A 47 -13.51 4.05 26.98
CA VAL A 47 -12.22 4.64 26.58
C VAL A 47 -12.33 5.17 25.16
N THR A 48 -12.17 6.49 25.02
CA THR A 48 -12.14 7.17 23.72
C THR A 48 -10.72 7.60 23.40
N ILE A 49 -10.20 7.11 22.28
CA ILE A 49 -8.89 7.47 21.74
C ILE A 49 -9.08 8.44 20.57
N PHE A 50 -8.58 9.66 20.72
CA PHE A 50 -8.53 10.66 19.65
C PHE A 50 -7.14 10.69 19.05
N THR A 51 -7.02 10.32 17.79
CA THR A 51 -5.78 10.43 17.01
C THR A 51 -6.08 10.48 15.53
N GLU A 52 -5.23 11.17 14.78
CA GLU A 52 -5.26 11.19 13.32
C GLU A 52 -4.47 10.01 12.71
N ASN A 53 -3.60 9.38 13.51
CA ASN A 53 -2.73 8.30 13.06
C ASN A 53 -3.33 6.93 13.40
N LEU A 54 -3.80 6.25 12.35
CA LEU A 54 -4.40 4.91 12.41
C LEU A 54 -3.49 3.86 13.08
N GLU A 55 -2.18 3.94 12.87
CA GLU A 55 -1.22 2.96 13.40
C GLU A 55 -1.06 3.12 14.92
N ILE A 56 -1.02 4.35 15.41
CA ILE A 56 -0.93 4.65 16.84
C ILE A 56 -2.23 4.23 17.54
N ALA A 57 -3.39 4.55 16.94
CA ALA A 57 -4.69 4.11 17.43
C ALA A 57 -4.71 2.59 17.65
N GLY A 58 -4.30 1.83 16.63
CA GLY A 58 -4.27 0.38 16.68
C GLY A 58 -3.32 -0.15 17.76
N ARG A 59 -2.11 0.40 17.87
CA ARG A 59 -1.14 -0.04 18.90
C ARG A 59 -1.62 0.24 20.32
N CYS A 60 -2.16 1.43 20.56
CA CYS A 60 -2.68 1.81 21.87
C CYS A 60 -3.87 0.94 22.25
N PHE A 61 -4.78 0.71 21.31
CA PHE A 61 -5.92 -0.18 21.50
C PHE A 61 -5.49 -1.62 21.82
N GLN A 62 -4.58 -2.22 21.04
CA GLN A 62 -4.09 -3.57 21.30
C GLN A 62 -3.38 -3.68 22.65
N HIS A 63 -2.61 -2.65 23.04
CA HIS A 63 -1.95 -2.62 24.35
C HIS A 63 -2.97 -2.54 25.50
N LEU A 64 -4.02 -1.72 25.36
CA LEU A 64 -5.10 -1.64 26.34
C LEU A 64 -5.81 -2.99 26.51
N ILE A 65 -6.17 -3.66 25.42
CA ILE A 65 -6.79 -5.00 25.47
C ILE A 65 -5.86 -6.01 26.16
N THR A 66 -4.57 -5.99 25.83
CA THR A 66 -3.60 -6.92 26.41
C THR A 66 -3.44 -6.73 27.92
N ILE A 67 -3.58 -5.50 28.42
CA ILE A 67 -3.45 -5.21 29.86
C ILE A 67 -4.76 -5.48 30.62
N LEU A 68 -5.89 -5.03 30.06
CA LEU A 68 -7.18 -5.05 30.74
C LEU A 68 -7.87 -6.41 30.67
N GLU A 69 -7.53 -7.24 29.69
CA GLU A 69 -8.16 -8.55 29.39
C GLU A 69 -9.69 -8.55 29.62
N PRO A 70 -10.44 -7.60 28.99
CA PRO A 70 -11.86 -7.44 29.28
C PRO A 70 -12.68 -8.63 28.75
N PRO A 71 -13.71 -9.08 29.49
CA PRO A 71 -14.52 -10.24 29.12
C PRO A 71 -15.40 -10.00 27.89
N GLU A 72 -15.84 -8.76 27.67
CA GLU A 72 -16.57 -8.34 26.47
C GLU A 72 -16.06 -6.97 26.00
N ILE A 73 -15.86 -6.83 24.69
CA ILE A 73 -15.37 -5.60 24.08
C ILE A 73 -16.34 -5.17 22.99
N SER A 74 -16.91 -3.98 23.12
CA SER A 74 -17.59 -3.28 22.04
C SER A 74 -16.71 -2.15 21.53
N VAL A 75 -16.28 -2.22 20.27
CA VAL A 75 -15.46 -1.17 19.64
C VAL A 75 -16.27 -0.44 18.59
N VAL A 76 -16.45 0.86 18.79
CA VAL A 76 -17.01 1.75 17.78
C VAL A 76 -15.87 2.51 17.12
N LEU A 77 -15.51 2.09 15.91
CA LEU A 77 -14.52 2.80 15.10
C LEU A 77 -15.14 4.02 14.43
N ARG A 78 -14.62 5.21 14.76
CA ARG A 78 -14.89 6.41 13.94
C ARG A 78 -14.05 6.40 12.67
N ASN A 79 -14.54 7.14 11.68
CA ASN A 79 -13.97 7.25 10.34
C ASN A 79 -12.59 7.93 10.36
N PHE A 80 -11.64 7.39 9.60
CA PHE A 80 -10.32 7.97 9.33
C PHE A 80 -10.28 8.50 7.89
N PRO A 81 -10.73 9.75 7.63
CA PRO A 81 -10.90 10.27 6.28
C PRO A 81 -9.59 10.36 5.49
N GLY A 82 -8.47 10.70 6.15
CA GLY A 82 -7.16 10.82 5.49
C GLY A 82 -6.62 9.51 4.95
N GLU A 83 -6.63 8.44 5.76
CA GLU A 83 -6.20 7.11 5.31
C GLU A 83 -7.16 6.51 4.28
N LYS A 84 -8.47 6.79 4.40
CA LYS A 84 -9.46 6.40 3.40
C LYS A 84 -9.17 7.05 2.04
N GLN A 85 -8.87 8.35 2.00
CA GLN A 85 -8.56 9.04 0.75
C GLN A 85 -7.28 8.47 0.11
N LYS A 86 -6.22 8.28 0.90
CA LYS A 86 -4.98 7.64 0.41
C LYS A 86 -5.25 6.26 -0.20
N LEU A 87 -6.11 5.45 0.42
CA LEU A 87 -6.48 4.15 -0.11
C LEU A 87 -7.21 4.27 -1.46
N ILE A 88 -8.14 5.22 -1.60
CA ILE A 88 -8.84 5.49 -2.86
C ILE A 88 -7.83 5.87 -3.96
N ASP A 89 -6.90 6.77 -3.65
CA ASP A 89 -5.89 7.22 -4.61
C ASP A 89 -4.97 6.06 -5.05
N ILE A 90 -4.54 5.21 -4.12
CA ILE A 90 -3.73 4.02 -4.43
C ILE A 90 -4.50 3.03 -5.30
N LEU A 91 -5.79 2.80 -5.01
CA LEU A 91 -6.63 1.90 -5.79
C LEU A 91 -6.83 2.42 -7.22
N ALA A 92 -7.03 3.73 -7.39
CA ALA A 92 -7.11 4.35 -8.72
C ALA A 92 -5.82 4.14 -9.53
N ASN A 93 -4.65 4.33 -8.90
CA ASN A 93 -3.36 4.07 -9.55
C ASN A 93 -3.18 2.59 -9.93
N ILE A 94 -3.68 1.65 -9.12
CA ILE A 94 -3.63 0.21 -9.42
C ILE A 94 -4.44 -0.11 -10.68
N GLU A 95 -5.62 0.50 -10.86
CA GLU A 95 -6.40 0.33 -12.08
C GLU A 95 -5.63 0.83 -13.31
N GLU A 96 -5.00 2.01 -13.22
CA GLU A 96 -4.16 2.56 -14.29
C GLU A 96 -2.99 1.63 -14.63
N TYR A 97 -2.25 1.13 -13.63
CA TYR A 97 -1.15 0.20 -13.85
C TYR A 97 -1.60 -1.12 -14.48
N ASN A 98 -2.80 -1.61 -14.15
CA ASN A 98 -3.37 -2.80 -14.77
C ASN A 98 -3.70 -2.57 -16.25
N VAL A 99 -4.31 -1.43 -16.58
CA VAL A 99 -4.58 -1.04 -17.98
C VAL A 99 -3.27 -0.91 -18.77
N ASN A 100 -2.28 -0.20 -18.23
CA ASN A 100 -0.97 -0.05 -18.85
C ASN A 100 -0.26 -1.39 -19.04
N ARG A 101 -0.34 -2.30 -18.05
CA ARG A 101 0.21 -3.66 -18.18
C ARG A 101 -0.44 -4.42 -19.33
N MET A 102 -1.77 -4.35 -19.48
CA MET A 102 -2.48 -5.03 -20.57
C MET A 102 -2.05 -4.47 -21.93
N LYS A 103 -1.97 -3.14 -22.05
CA LYS A 103 -1.51 -2.46 -23.27
C LYS A 103 -0.09 -2.88 -23.66
N LEU A 104 0.87 -2.78 -22.74
CA LEU A 104 2.26 -3.19 -22.97
C LEU A 104 2.38 -4.67 -23.33
N THR A 105 1.56 -5.53 -22.72
CA THR A 105 1.54 -6.96 -23.06
C THR A 105 1.06 -7.20 -24.49
N SER A 106 0.03 -6.46 -24.93
CA SER A 106 -0.48 -6.54 -26.31
C SER A 106 0.54 -6.01 -27.33
N GLU A 107 1.24 -4.92 -27.00
CA GLU A 107 2.29 -4.34 -27.86
C GLU A 107 3.47 -5.31 -28.01
N ILE A 108 3.96 -5.87 -26.91
CA ILE A 108 5.04 -6.88 -26.94
C ILE A 108 4.62 -8.12 -27.75
N ALA A 109 3.38 -8.59 -27.62
CA ALA A 109 2.87 -9.72 -28.40
C ALA A 109 2.87 -9.40 -29.90
N THR A 110 2.40 -8.21 -30.28
CA THR A 110 2.37 -7.76 -31.68
C THR A 110 3.78 -7.65 -32.27
N LEU A 111 4.74 -7.09 -31.52
CA LEU A 111 6.14 -7.01 -31.93
C LEU A 111 6.79 -8.40 -32.06
N SER A 112 6.44 -9.33 -31.16
CA SER A 112 6.92 -10.71 -31.19
C SER A 112 6.40 -11.45 -32.42
N ASP A 113 5.12 -11.27 -32.76
CA ASP A 113 4.52 -11.85 -33.97
C ASP A 113 5.19 -11.30 -35.24
N GLN A 114 5.52 -10.01 -35.27
CA GLN A 114 6.26 -9.40 -36.38
C GLN A 114 7.70 -9.93 -36.47
N LEU A 115 8.38 -10.09 -35.33
CA LEU A 115 9.73 -10.65 -35.27
C LEU A 115 9.78 -12.06 -35.88
N VAL A 116 8.83 -12.93 -35.51
CA VAL A 116 8.72 -14.29 -36.06
C VAL A 116 8.52 -14.26 -37.57
N LYS A 117 7.65 -13.37 -38.08
CA LYS A 117 7.43 -13.22 -39.53
C LYS A 117 8.70 -12.80 -40.26
N PHE A 118 9.45 -11.82 -39.73
CA PHE A 118 10.71 -11.41 -40.35
C PHE A 118 11.79 -12.49 -40.27
N PHE A 119 11.81 -13.29 -39.21
CA PHE A 119 12.71 -14.43 -39.10
C PHE A 119 12.44 -15.46 -40.19
N ILE A 120 11.17 -15.81 -40.43
CA ILE A 120 10.76 -16.72 -41.51
C ILE A 120 11.20 -16.15 -42.87
N LEU A 121 10.86 -14.88 -43.16
CA LEU A 121 11.22 -14.24 -44.43
C LEU A 121 12.74 -14.15 -44.66
N ALA A 122 13.51 -13.94 -43.59
CA ALA A 122 14.97 -13.94 -43.66
C ALA A 122 15.51 -15.34 -43.95
N GLU A 123 14.97 -16.38 -43.32
CA GLU A 123 15.37 -17.77 -43.58
C GLU A 123 15.01 -18.20 -45.02
N ASP A 124 13.82 -17.85 -45.50
CA ASP A 124 13.42 -18.10 -46.90
C ASP A 124 14.38 -17.41 -47.89
N SER A 125 14.76 -16.15 -47.60
CA SER A 125 15.71 -15.39 -48.43
C SER A 125 17.10 -16.04 -48.45
N LYS A 126 17.52 -16.63 -47.32
CA LYS A 126 18.78 -17.36 -47.20
C LYS A 126 18.76 -18.64 -48.01
N GLU A 127 17.66 -19.39 -48.02
CA GLU A 127 17.52 -20.63 -48.79
C GLU A 127 17.67 -20.38 -50.30
N ILE A 128 17.13 -19.27 -50.82
CA ILE A 128 17.27 -18.88 -52.24
C ILE A 128 18.54 -18.07 -52.55
N ASN A 129 19.45 -17.90 -51.58
CA ASN A 129 20.68 -17.09 -51.68
C ASN A 129 20.45 -15.59 -52.05
N ASP A 130 19.31 -15.02 -51.68
CA ASP A 130 19.04 -13.58 -51.84
C ASP A 130 19.65 -12.78 -50.68
N ILE A 131 20.93 -12.46 -50.83
CA ILE A 131 21.72 -11.75 -49.80
C ILE A 131 21.19 -10.33 -49.54
N GLN A 132 20.58 -9.68 -50.53
CA GLN A 132 20.08 -8.31 -50.36
C GLN A 132 18.89 -8.27 -49.41
N ASN A 133 17.91 -9.16 -49.63
CA ASN A 133 16.74 -9.26 -48.77
C ASN A 133 17.07 -9.87 -47.41
N LEU A 134 18.02 -10.81 -47.36
CA LEU A 134 18.55 -11.34 -46.11
C LEU A 134 19.09 -10.22 -45.20
N ARG A 135 19.93 -9.33 -45.74
CA ARG A 135 20.52 -8.22 -44.97
C ARG A 135 19.45 -7.25 -44.46
N LYS A 136 18.45 -6.94 -45.29
CA LYS A 136 17.31 -6.10 -44.87
C LYS A 136 16.50 -6.77 -43.75
N GLY A 137 16.25 -8.08 -43.87
CA GLY A 137 15.57 -8.87 -42.85
C GLY A 137 16.30 -8.84 -41.51
N TYR A 138 17.62 -9.08 -41.51
CA TYR A 138 18.42 -8.98 -40.28
C TYR A 138 18.41 -7.59 -39.66
N HIS A 139 18.46 -6.51 -40.46
CA HIS A 139 18.33 -5.16 -39.93
C HIS A 139 16.95 -4.92 -39.29
N ALA A 140 15.87 -5.40 -39.92
CA ALA A 140 14.52 -5.30 -39.36
C ALA A 140 14.37 -6.10 -38.05
N ILE A 141 14.89 -7.32 -38.01
CA ILE A 141 14.94 -8.18 -36.81
C ILE A 141 15.68 -7.47 -35.67
N ASN A 142 16.84 -6.87 -35.95
CA ASN A 142 17.63 -6.19 -34.91
C ASN A 142 16.91 -4.96 -34.35
N ASN A 143 16.25 -4.18 -35.21
CA ASN A 143 15.45 -3.03 -34.78
C ASN A 143 14.27 -3.48 -33.91
N LEU A 144 13.51 -4.49 -34.35
CA LEU A 144 12.39 -5.03 -33.56
C LEU A 144 12.84 -5.62 -32.23
N ASN A 145 13.99 -6.29 -32.18
CA ASN A 145 14.53 -6.82 -30.94
C ASN A 145 14.85 -5.70 -29.94
N TYR A 146 15.40 -4.58 -30.42
CA TYR A 146 15.62 -3.39 -29.61
C TYR A 146 14.28 -2.79 -29.10
N ASP A 147 13.28 -2.68 -29.97
CA ASP A 147 11.95 -2.18 -29.59
C ASP A 147 11.28 -3.08 -28.55
N ILE A 148 11.34 -4.41 -28.72
CA ILE A 148 10.83 -5.38 -27.73
C ILE A 148 11.53 -5.21 -26.39
N PHE A 149 12.86 -5.03 -26.39
CA PHE A 149 13.61 -4.81 -25.15
C PHE A 149 13.15 -3.53 -24.43
N LEU A 150 12.96 -2.44 -25.17
CA LEU A 150 12.45 -1.18 -24.60
C LEU A 150 11.05 -1.35 -23.99
N GLU A 151 10.13 -1.99 -24.70
CA GLU A 151 8.78 -2.24 -24.19
C GLU A 151 8.79 -3.19 -22.98
N TYR A 152 9.67 -4.18 -22.97
CA TYR A 152 9.84 -5.08 -21.84
C TYR A 152 10.38 -4.33 -20.61
N SER A 153 11.32 -3.40 -20.79
CA SER A 153 11.83 -2.54 -19.72
C SER A 153 10.72 -1.67 -19.12
N LYS A 154 9.85 -1.08 -19.96
CA LYS A 154 8.68 -0.32 -19.49
C LYS A 154 7.72 -1.21 -18.71
N ARG A 155 7.44 -2.42 -19.20
CA ARG A 155 6.59 -3.40 -18.52
C ARG A 155 7.15 -3.80 -17.15
N ALA A 156 8.46 -4.00 -17.04
CA ALA A 156 9.13 -4.31 -15.78
C ALA A 156 8.96 -3.16 -14.77
N SER A 157 9.20 -1.92 -15.20
CA SER A 157 9.01 -0.73 -14.36
C SER A 157 7.55 -0.58 -13.90
N ASN A 158 6.58 -0.75 -14.80
CA ASN A 158 5.15 -0.69 -14.45
C ASN A 158 4.76 -1.82 -13.47
N HIS A 159 5.34 -3.02 -13.63
CA HIS A 159 5.10 -4.11 -12.70
C HIS A 159 5.65 -3.82 -11.30
N GLU A 160 6.84 -3.23 -11.20
CA GLU A 160 7.43 -2.82 -9.93
C GLU A 160 6.54 -1.80 -9.20
N GLN A 161 6.05 -0.79 -9.92
CA GLN A 161 5.14 0.22 -9.38
C GLN A 161 3.85 -0.41 -8.86
N LEU A 162 3.24 -1.32 -9.64
CA LEU A 162 2.05 -2.06 -9.22
C LEU A 162 2.28 -2.86 -7.94
N VAL A 163 3.39 -3.61 -7.85
CA VAL A 163 3.72 -4.41 -6.66
C VAL A 163 3.90 -3.50 -5.44
N ASN A 164 4.53 -2.35 -5.60
CA ASN A 164 4.71 -1.39 -4.52
C ASN A 164 3.37 -0.81 -4.06
N SER A 165 2.47 -0.44 -4.98
CA SER A 165 1.11 0.01 -4.61
C SER A 165 0.32 -1.08 -3.87
N LEU A 166 0.39 -2.34 -4.30
CA LEU A 166 -0.25 -3.46 -3.61
C LEU A 166 0.30 -3.67 -2.19
N LYS A 167 1.60 -3.48 -1.98
CA LYS A 167 2.21 -3.52 -0.63
C LYS A 167 1.65 -2.41 0.25
N GLU A 168 1.47 -1.19 -0.27
CA GLU A 168 0.87 -0.09 0.49
C GLU A 168 -0.59 -0.36 0.87
N VAL A 169 -1.39 -0.92 -0.05
CA VAL A 169 -2.76 -1.38 0.27
C VAL A 169 -2.74 -2.39 1.41
N ASN A 170 -1.87 -3.40 1.34
CA ASN A 170 -1.75 -4.40 2.40
C ASN A 170 -1.35 -3.77 3.75
N LYS A 171 -0.45 -2.78 3.76
CA LYS A 171 -0.10 -2.04 4.98
C LYS A 171 -1.33 -1.34 5.58
N ILE A 172 -2.15 -0.67 4.78
CA ILE A 172 -3.37 0.00 5.25
C ILE A 172 -4.36 -1.03 5.81
N ILE A 173 -4.55 -2.16 5.13
CA ILE A 173 -5.40 -3.27 5.61
C ILE A 173 -4.91 -3.78 6.97
N HIS A 174 -3.60 -4.01 7.13
CA HIS A 174 -3.04 -4.46 8.40
C HIS A 174 -3.21 -3.41 9.52
N LYS A 175 -3.03 -2.12 9.22
CA LYS A 175 -3.30 -1.03 10.18
C LYS A 175 -4.77 -1.04 10.61
N ALA A 176 -5.71 -1.23 9.66
CA ALA A 176 -7.13 -1.31 9.95
C ALA A 176 -7.51 -2.59 10.73
N ALA A 177 -6.86 -3.72 10.42
CA ALA A 177 -7.08 -4.98 11.13
C ALA A 177 -6.65 -4.90 12.60
N ASN A 178 -5.57 -4.17 12.90
CA ASN A 178 -5.10 -3.94 14.28
C ASN A 178 -6.10 -3.15 15.14
N LEU A 179 -7.12 -2.54 14.55
CA LEU A 179 -8.20 -1.86 15.28
C LEU A 179 -9.38 -2.77 15.60
N ARG A 180 -9.32 -4.02 15.16
CA ARG A 180 -10.23 -5.08 15.60
C ARG A 180 -9.52 -5.84 16.72
N GLY A 181 -10.20 -6.06 17.83
CA GLY A 181 -9.70 -6.98 18.85
C GLY A 181 -9.46 -8.34 18.18
N LYS A 182 -8.38 -9.02 18.54
CA LYS A 182 -8.33 -10.47 18.28
C LYS A 182 -9.45 -11.07 19.12
N VAL A 183 -10.51 -11.49 18.46
CA VAL A 183 -11.49 -12.43 19.04
C VAL A 183 -10.79 -13.78 19.19
#